data_AF-A0A1J5KV45-F1
#
_entry.id   AF-A0A1J5KV45-F1
#
_cell.length_a   1.000
_cell.length_b   1.000
_cell.length_c   1.000
_cell.angle_alpha   90.00
_cell.angle_beta   90.00
_cell.angle_gamma   90.00
#
_symmetry.space_group_name_H-M   'P 1'
#
loop_
_entity.id
_entity.type
_entity.pdbx_description
1 polymer ?
#
loop_
_entity_poly.entity_id
_entity_poly.type
_entity_poly.pdbx_seq_one_letter_code
_entity_poly.pdbx_strand_id
1 'polypeptide(L)'
;MKRRDFFKTSLMSLATFVAGREAFAAACKVGAAPAGKRVAKNKSRLDYVLNAVDAKGHKKYKPNSTCLNCKWYKKKKETGGYAPCPMMANKYVSACGWCKSWKKM
;
A
#
# COMPACT_ATOMS: atom_id res chain seq x y z
N MET A 1 -13.77 9.58 55.78
CA MET A 1 -13.32 9.28 54.40
C MET A 1 -13.37 10.57 53.57
N LYS A 2 -12.20 11.09 53.19
CA LYS A 2 -12.08 12.42 52.54
C LYS A 2 -12.02 12.24 51.03
N ARG A 3 -12.94 12.92 50.32
CA ARG A 3 -13.04 13.00 48.85
C ARG A 3 -11.75 13.47 48.15
N ARG A 4 -10.78 13.94 48.92
CA ARG A 4 -9.49 14.50 48.49
C ARG A 4 -8.40 13.45 48.30
N ASP A 5 -8.55 12.26 48.87
CA ASP A 5 -7.56 11.19 48.74
C ASP A 5 -7.76 10.38 47.44
N PHE A 6 -8.97 10.37 46.89
CA PHE A 6 -9.28 9.70 45.62
C PHE A 6 -8.72 10.43 44.40
N PHE A 7 -8.43 11.73 44.49
CA PHE A 7 -7.93 12.51 43.34
C PHE A 7 -6.43 12.35 43.09
N LYS A 8 -5.67 11.80 44.05
CA LYS A 8 -4.22 11.60 43.91
C LYS A 8 -3.83 10.32 43.16
N THR A 9 -4.76 9.38 42.97
CA THR A 9 -4.45 8.08 42.36
C THR A 9 -4.70 8.02 40.84
N SER A 10 -5.22 9.09 40.22
CA SER A 10 -5.59 9.11 38.79
C SER A 10 -4.48 9.55 37.83
N LEU A 11 -3.23 9.68 38.29
CA LEU A 11 -2.09 10.19 37.50
C LEU A 11 -1.09 9.11 37.03
N MET A 12 -1.47 7.83 37.03
CA MET A 12 -0.62 6.74 36.55
C MET A 12 -1.34 5.88 35.52
N SER A 13 -1.22 6.27 34.24
CA SER A 13 -1.02 5.35 33.11
C SER A 13 -0.85 6.17 31.83
N LEU A 14 0.26 6.89 31.73
CA LEU A 14 0.76 7.40 30.45
C LEU A 14 1.64 6.32 29.80
N ALA A 15 1.41 6.17 28.50
CA ALA A 15 2.30 5.56 27.51
C ALA A 15 2.54 4.05 27.60
N THR A 16 1.87 3.29 26.73
CA THR A 16 2.52 2.27 25.89
C THR A 16 1.57 1.83 24.77
N PHE A 17 1.44 2.65 23.74
CA PHE A 17 1.00 2.16 22.43
C PHE A 17 1.90 2.75 21.34
N VAL A 18 3.19 2.40 21.38
CA VAL A 18 3.99 2.31 20.16
C VAL A 18 3.70 0.92 19.56
N ALA A 19 2.47 0.75 19.08
CA ALA A 19 2.13 -0.41 18.26
C ALA A 19 2.58 -0.12 16.83
N GLY A 20 3.79 -0.59 16.54
CA GLY A 20 4.23 -1.12 15.25
C GLY A 20 3.76 -0.35 14.01
N ARG A 21 4.57 0.63 13.58
CA ARG A 21 4.63 1.02 12.17
C ARG A 21 5.95 0.56 11.56
N GLU A 22 6.26 -0.72 11.74
CA GLU A 22 7.11 -1.46 10.81
C GLU A 22 6.30 -1.59 9.50
N ALA A 23 6.21 -0.49 8.75
CA ALA A 23 5.75 -0.52 7.39
C ALA A 23 6.84 -1.27 6.62
N PHE A 24 6.67 -2.58 6.52
CA PHE A 24 7.51 -3.51 5.75
C PHE A 24 7.94 -2.86 4.44
N ALA A 25 9.14 -2.29 4.44
CA ALA A 25 9.92 -2.01 3.25
C ALA A 25 10.62 -3.31 2.81
N ALA A 26 9.89 -4.42 2.86
CA ALA A 26 10.31 -5.65 2.18
C ALA A 26 10.45 -5.28 0.71
N ALA A 27 11.66 -5.42 0.18
CA ALA A 27 11.93 -5.23 -1.24
C ALA A 27 10.86 -5.98 -2.03
N CYS A 28 9.96 -5.21 -2.65
CA CYS A 28 8.73 -5.77 -3.18
C CYS A 28 9.10 -6.63 -4.39
N LYS A 29 9.15 -7.95 -4.16
CA LYS A 29 9.53 -8.94 -5.15
C LYS A 29 8.34 -9.16 -6.07
N VAL A 30 8.48 -8.76 -7.33
CA VAL A 30 7.45 -8.96 -8.35
C VAL A 30 7.29 -10.47 -8.52
N GLY A 31 6.16 -11.02 -8.07
CA GLY A 31 5.83 -12.43 -8.23
C GLY A 31 5.54 -12.80 -9.69
N ALA A 32 5.39 -14.09 -9.95
CA ALA A 32 4.94 -14.55 -11.26
C ALA A 32 3.52 -14.06 -11.55
N ALA A 33 3.29 -13.59 -12.78
CA ALA A 33 1.97 -13.17 -13.23
C ALA A 33 0.98 -14.35 -13.12
N PRO A 34 -0.23 -14.15 -12.55
CA PRO A 34 -1.19 -15.23 -12.42
C PRO A 34 -1.65 -15.74 -13.80
N ALA A 35 -1.56 -17.05 -13.99
CA ALA A 35 -2.00 -17.71 -15.21
C ALA A 35 -3.50 -17.45 -15.49
N GLY A 36 -3.84 -17.23 -16.76
CA GLY A 36 -5.23 -16.97 -17.18
C GLY A 36 -5.81 -15.62 -16.79
N LYS A 37 -5.04 -14.72 -16.15
CA LYS A 37 -5.48 -13.35 -15.83
C LYS A 37 -4.90 -12.33 -16.82
N ARG A 38 -5.71 -11.31 -17.15
CA ARG A 38 -5.25 -10.18 -17.97
C ARG A 38 -4.37 -9.25 -17.12
N VAL A 39 -3.07 -9.48 -17.14
CA VAL A 39 -2.09 -8.63 -16.45
C VAL A 39 -1.90 -7.32 -17.21
N ALA A 40 -1.86 -6.22 -16.47
CA ALA A 40 -1.57 -4.91 -17.01
C ALA A 40 -0.10 -4.87 -17.48
N LYS A 41 0.10 -4.78 -18.80
CA LYS A 41 1.40 -4.45 -19.41
C LYS A 41 1.48 -2.97 -19.86
N ASN A 42 0.42 -2.20 -19.55
CA ASN A 42 0.08 -1.01 -20.30
C ASN A 42 0.90 0.20 -19.86
N LYS A 43 2.01 0.49 -20.56
CA LYS A 43 2.73 1.77 -20.44
C LYS A 43 1.89 2.95 -20.96
N SER A 44 1.13 2.77 -22.04
CA SER A 44 0.68 3.91 -22.88
C SER A 44 -0.39 4.84 -22.30
N ARG A 45 -1.12 4.47 -21.23
CA ARG A 45 -2.19 5.34 -20.67
C ARG A 45 -1.86 5.92 -19.30
N LEU A 46 -1.15 5.17 -18.47
CA LEU A 46 -0.96 5.48 -17.04
C LEU A 46 0.48 5.30 -16.59
N ASP A 47 1.42 5.14 -17.51
CA ASP A 47 2.85 4.95 -17.22
C ASP A 47 3.07 3.84 -16.18
N TYR A 48 2.34 2.73 -16.35
CA TYR A 48 2.40 1.62 -15.41
C TYR A 48 3.74 0.91 -15.49
N VAL A 49 4.35 0.70 -14.32
CA VAL A 49 5.56 -0.10 -14.13
C VAL A 49 5.27 -1.25 -13.18
N LEU A 50 5.93 -2.39 -13.41
CA LEU A 50 5.79 -3.59 -12.57
C LEU A 50 6.45 -3.41 -11.20
N ASN A 51 7.47 -2.57 -11.12
CA ASN A 51 8.17 -2.22 -9.89
C ASN A 51 8.19 -0.71 -9.71
N ALA A 52 7.74 -0.24 -8.55
CA ALA A 52 7.71 1.17 -8.18
C ALA A 52 9.09 1.85 -8.27
N VAL A 53 10.19 1.10 -8.19
CA VAL A 53 11.55 1.66 -8.38
C VAL A 53 11.76 2.22 -9.78
N ASP A 54 11.10 1.67 -10.79
CA ASP A 54 11.21 2.12 -12.19
C ASP A 54 10.44 3.45 -12.40
N ALA A 55 9.54 3.80 -11.47
CA ALA A 55 8.79 5.04 -11.52
C ALA A 55 9.51 6.23 -10.86
N LYS A 56 10.70 6.05 -10.28
CA LYS A 56 11.44 7.10 -9.56
C LYS A 56 11.67 8.38 -10.39
N GLY A 57 11.80 8.27 -11.71
CA GLY A 57 11.95 9.41 -12.61
C GLY A 57 10.65 10.15 -12.93
N HIS A 58 9.49 9.64 -12.54
CA HIS A 58 8.21 10.24 -12.88
C HIS A 58 7.83 11.35 -11.87
N LYS A 59 7.46 12.55 -12.37
CA LYS A 59 7.15 13.74 -11.53
C LYS A 59 6.10 13.51 -10.43
N LYS A 60 5.16 12.59 -10.64
CA LYS A 60 4.10 12.23 -9.67
C LYS A 60 4.47 11.07 -8.74
N TYR A 61 5.62 10.43 -8.94
CA TYR A 61 6.07 9.35 -8.09
C TYR A 61 6.41 9.88 -6.69
N LYS A 62 6.04 9.10 -5.67
CA LYS A 62 6.43 9.38 -4.29
C LYS A 62 7.20 8.18 -3.75
N PRO A 63 8.20 8.39 -2.87
CA PRO A 63 8.84 7.29 -2.16
C PRO A 63 7.79 6.41 -1.48
N ASN A 64 8.00 5.10 -1.54
CA ASN A 64 7.07 4.09 -1.03
C ASN A 64 5.66 4.11 -1.66
N SER A 65 5.44 4.75 -2.82
CA SER A 65 4.16 4.61 -3.54
C SER A 65 4.12 3.32 -4.36
N THR A 66 3.30 2.36 -3.93
CA THR A 66 3.13 1.06 -4.61
C THR A 66 1.65 0.76 -4.83
N CYS A 67 1.33 -0.18 -5.71
CA CYS A 67 -0.05 -0.65 -5.87
C CYS A 67 -0.59 -1.21 -4.54
N LEU A 68 0.23 -1.86 -3.73
CA LEU A 68 -0.16 -2.41 -2.43
C LEU A 68 -0.71 -1.35 -1.45
N ASN A 69 -0.27 -0.09 -1.55
CA ASN A 69 -0.78 1.02 -0.74
C ASN A 69 -1.62 2.03 -1.53
N CYS A 70 -2.14 1.61 -2.67
CA CYS A 70 -3.02 2.41 -3.52
C CYS A 70 -4.50 2.15 -3.19
N LYS A 71 -5.30 3.22 -3.09
CA LYS A 71 -6.76 3.15 -2.88
C LYS A 71 -7.50 2.27 -3.91
N TRP A 72 -6.97 2.19 -5.13
CA TRP A 72 -7.60 1.48 -6.25
C TRP A 72 -7.27 -0.02 -6.31
N TYR A 73 -6.30 -0.48 -5.52
CA TYR A 73 -5.86 -1.86 -5.53
C TYR A 73 -6.83 -2.73 -4.74
N LYS A 74 -7.50 -3.66 -5.44
CA LYS A 74 -8.50 -4.54 -4.84
C LYS A 74 -7.85 -5.71 -4.10
N LYS A 75 -7.23 -5.46 -2.94
CA LYS A 75 -6.57 -6.48 -2.07
C LYS A 75 -7.41 -7.75 -1.88
N LYS A 76 -8.74 -7.61 -1.74
CA LYS A 76 -9.68 -8.74 -1.58
C LYS A 76 -9.68 -9.74 -2.75
N LYS A 77 -9.22 -9.33 -3.94
CA LYS A 77 -9.15 -10.15 -5.16
C LYS A 77 -7.69 -10.39 -5.58
N GLU A 78 -6.77 -10.30 -4.64
CA GLU A 78 -5.37 -10.57 -4.90
C GLU A 78 -5.14 -12.06 -5.19
N THR A 79 -4.29 -12.34 -6.18
CA THR A 79 -3.90 -13.70 -6.55
C THR A 79 -2.44 -13.65 -7.00
N GLY A 80 -1.55 -14.34 -6.27
CA GLY A 80 -0.12 -14.41 -6.61
C GLY A 80 0.60 -13.05 -6.56
N GLY A 81 0.18 -12.12 -5.69
CA GLY A 81 0.77 -10.77 -5.61
C GLY A 81 0.27 -9.81 -6.68
N TYR A 82 -0.82 -10.15 -7.38
CA TYR A 82 -1.49 -9.28 -8.34
C TYR A 82 -2.96 -9.10 -7.96
N ALA A 83 -3.49 -7.87 -8.09
CA ALA A 83 -4.92 -7.63 -7.91
C ALA A 83 -5.50 -6.77 -9.04
N PRO A 84 -6.81 -6.89 -9.32
CA PRO A 84 -7.45 -6.07 -10.34
C PRO A 84 -7.54 -4.60 -9.90
N CYS A 85 -7.16 -3.69 -10.79
CA CYS A 85 -7.25 -2.24 -10.56
C CYS A 85 -8.25 -1.59 -11.54
N PRO A 86 -9.29 -0.87 -11.06
CA PRO A 86 -10.25 -0.17 -11.92
C PRO A 86 -9.61 0.83 -12.88
N MET A 87 -8.57 1.54 -12.43
CA MET A 87 -7.83 2.50 -13.27
C MET A 87 -7.12 1.83 -14.45
N MET A 88 -6.79 0.54 -14.30
CA MET A 88 -6.16 -0.27 -15.34
C MET A 88 -7.19 -1.10 -16.11
N ALA A 89 -8.44 -0.64 -16.22
CA ALA A 89 -9.53 -1.34 -16.90
C ALA A 89 -9.77 -2.76 -16.34
N ASN A 90 -9.73 -2.89 -15.02
CA ASN A 90 -9.83 -4.16 -14.28
C ASN A 90 -8.76 -5.21 -14.64
N LYS A 91 -7.66 -4.81 -15.29
CA LYS A 91 -6.48 -5.66 -15.44
C LYS A 91 -5.77 -5.85 -14.09
N TYR A 92 -5.08 -6.98 -13.96
CA TYR A 92 -4.31 -7.34 -12.78
C TYR A 92 -3.00 -6.56 -12.76
N VAL A 93 -2.73 -5.86 -11.67
CA VAL A 93 -1.48 -5.13 -11.42
C VAL A 93 -0.71 -5.80 -10.31
N SER A 94 0.62 -5.84 -10.43
CA SER A 94 1.53 -6.27 -9.36
C SER A 94 1.36 -5.38 -8.14
N ALA A 95 1.35 -5.95 -6.94
CA ALA A 95 1.37 -5.24 -5.67
C ALA A 95 2.56 -4.27 -5.57
N CYS A 96 3.69 -4.62 -6.19
CA CYS A 96 4.91 -3.83 -6.24
C CYS A 96 4.91 -2.76 -7.32
N GLY A 97 3.92 -2.77 -8.20
CA GLY A 97 3.85 -1.85 -9.33
C GLY A 97 3.51 -0.43 -8.93
N TRP A 98 3.54 0.45 -9.92
CA TRP A 98 3.13 1.84 -9.77
C TRP A 98 2.51 2.36 -11.06
N CYS A 99 1.59 3.33 -10.97
CA CYS A 99 1.08 4.06 -12.13
C CYS A 99 0.86 5.53 -11.78
N LYS A 100 0.78 6.40 -12.80
CA LYS A 100 0.51 7.84 -12.68
C LYS A 100 -0.78 8.19 -11.92
N SER A 101 -1.75 7.29 -11.90
CA SER A 101 -3.01 7.42 -11.15
C SER A 101 -2.95 6.88 -9.72
N TRP A 102 -1.75 6.57 -9.21
CA TRP A 102 -1.58 6.17 -7.83
C TRP A 102 -2.19 7.21 -6.89
N LYS A 103 -2.96 6.72 -5.91
CA LYS A 103 -3.56 7.53 -4.87
C LYS A 103 -3.39 6.81 -3.57
N LYS A 104 -2.88 7.52 -2.56
CA LYS A 104 -2.73 7.01 -1.20
C LYS A 104 -4.06 6.42 -0.72
N MET A 105 -3.98 5.22 -0.15
CA MET A 105 -5.10 4.51 0.47
C MET A 105 -5.71 5.32 1.62
#